data_AF-A0AAN7LQS8-F1
#
_entry.id   AF-A0AAN7LQS8-F1
#
_cell.length_a   1.000
_cell.length_b   1.000
_cell.length_c   1.000
_cell.angle_alpha   90.00
_cell.angle_beta   90.00
_cell.angle_gamma   90.00
#
_symmetry.space_group_name_H-M   'P 1'
#
loop_
_entity.id
_entity.type
_entity.pdbx_description
1 polymer ?
#
loop_
_entity_poly.entity_id
_entity_poly.type
_entity_poly.pdbx_seq_one_letter_code
_entity_poly.pdbx_strand_id
1 'polypeptide(L)'
;MEVVHHSSAFLLPPAPANHHPSLSYALVVLNQRLPRFAPLLWQHAKLRLCADGGANRVFDEMPALLPDEEADVIRNRYKPDVIEGDMDSIRSEVLDFYIKLGTKVVDESHDQDTTDLHKCVSYIRDFTSDLDKSRLCILVAGALGGRFDHEIGNINVLCGFKNMRIILISDDCLIHLLPGGQNHEIHILPSVVGPHCGLIPIGMPSKSTTTTGLQWNLNGTKMQFGGLISTSNIAKDDTVTVHSDSDLLWTISIKKSQDRLHCQHHSYNFFKPFRSNAPYKLIILHARPTAASAMVRLPLDPYLGAPVMPHVENDLKRQATQVAEKTKEICSSKSLNDAQVEIRDCHGRNLLCHAVDKYNASILVVGSHGYGALKRLKRATREDN
;
A
#
# COMPACT_ATOMS: atom_id res chain seq x y z
N MET A 1 -4.55 24.78 26.24
CA MET A 1 -3.60 23.98 25.44
C MET A 1 -4.05 24.05 24.01
N GLU A 2 -3.15 24.32 23.08
CA GLU A 2 -3.44 24.35 21.65
C GLU A 2 -3.82 22.94 21.17
N VAL A 3 -4.86 22.82 20.33
CA VAL A 3 -5.33 21.56 19.76
C VAL A 3 -4.73 21.44 18.37
N VAL A 4 -4.09 20.30 18.08
CA VAL A 4 -3.50 20.04 16.76
C VAL A 4 -4.49 19.24 15.92
N HIS A 5 -4.89 19.82 14.79
CA HIS A 5 -5.88 19.21 13.89
C HIS A 5 -5.22 18.40 12.77
N HIS A 6 -5.69 17.17 12.60
CA HIS A 6 -5.28 16.24 11.54
C HIS A 6 -6.45 15.98 10.59
N SER A 7 -6.13 15.79 9.31
CA SER A 7 -7.11 15.50 8.26
C SER A 7 -6.41 14.87 7.06
N SER A 8 -7.10 13.94 6.40
CA SER A 8 -6.64 13.26 5.18
C SER A 8 -7.27 13.84 3.90
N ALA A 9 -7.71 15.10 3.92
CA ALA A 9 -8.38 15.75 2.79
C ALA A 9 -7.51 15.81 1.51
N PHE A 10 -6.18 15.67 1.63
CA PHE A 10 -5.28 15.55 0.48
C PHE A 10 -5.51 14.29 -0.38
N LEU A 11 -6.29 13.31 0.12
CA LEU A 11 -6.73 12.14 -0.66
C LEU A 11 -8.03 12.39 -1.46
N LEU A 12 -8.68 13.52 -1.25
CA LEU A 12 -9.85 13.91 -2.03
C LEU A 12 -9.43 14.70 -3.27
N PRO A 13 -10.17 14.59 -4.38
CA PRO A 13 -10.05 15.53 -5.48
C PRO A 13 -10.27 16.97 -4.99
N PRO A 14 -9.62 17.97 -5.61
CA PRO A 14 -9.83 19.37 -5.25
C PRO A 14 -11.30 19.75 -5.45
N ALA A 15 -11.92 20.30 -4.41
CA ALA A 15 -13.28 20.85 -4.52
C ALA A 15 -13.28 22.09 -5.44
N PRO A 16 -14.31 22.31 -6.26
CA PRO A 16 -14.47 23.57 -6.98
C PRO A 16 -14.56 24.72 -5.97
N ALA A 17 -13.64 25.67 -6.11
CA ALA A 17 -13.49 26.94 -5.39
C ALA A 17 -14.51 27.19 -4.26
N ASN A 18 -14.23 26.67 -3.06
CA ASN A 18 -14.81 27.16 -1.81
C ASN A 18 -13.68 27.37 -0.80
N HIS A 19 -13.80 28.46 -0.04
CA HIS A 19 -12.81 29.17 0.78
C HIS A 19 -12.13 28.40 1.94
N HIS A 20 -11.77 27.13 1.77
CA HIS A 20 -10.83 26.46 2.68
C HIS A 20 -9.43 26.48 2.07
N PRO A 21 -8.40 26.95 2.80
CA PRO A 21 -7.03 26.87 2.31
C PRO A 21 -6.70 25.40 2.06
N SER A 22 -6.52 25.02 0.80
CA SER A 22 -6.07 23.69 0.40
C SER A 22 -4.79 23.35 1.16
N LEU A 23 -4.74 22.17 1.79
CA LEU A 23 -3.54 21.72 2.51
C LEU A 23 -2.33 21.79 1.56
N SER A 24 -1.34 22.58 1.95
CA SER A 24 -0.08 22.71 1.21
C SER A 24 0.86 21.60 1.64
N TYR A 25 1.32 20.77 0.71
CA TYR A 25 2.25 19.69 1.03
C TYR A 25 3.38 19.50 0.02
N ALA A 26 4.49 18.97 0.53
CA ALA A 26 5.55 18.36 -0.26
C ALA A 26 5.30 16.85 -0.36
N LEU A 27 5.69 16.24 -1.48
CA LEU A 27 5.63 14.80 -1.69
C LEU A 27 7.05 14.26 -1.81
N VAL A 28 7.40 13.29 -0.97
CA VAL A 28 8.63 12.50 -1.07
C VAL A 28 8.25 11.11 -1.56
N VAL A 29 8.91 10.64 -2.60
CA VAL A 29 8.76 9.27 -3.13
C VAL A 29 9.99 8.46 -2.79
N LEU A 30 9.80 7.37 -2.04
CA LEU A 30 10.85 6.42 -1.68
C LEU A 30 10.93 5.26 -2.68
N ASN A 31 12.00 4.46 -2.59
CA ASN A 31 12.24 3.31 -3.46
C ASN A 31 11.34 2.09 -3.15
N GLN A 32 10.03 2.28 -3.21
CA GLN A 32 9.05 1.22 -3.10
C GLN A 32 7.82 1.52 -3.95
N ARG A 33 6.96 0.50 -4.13
CA ARG A 33 5.72 0.61 -4.91
C ARG A 33 4.92 1.87 -4.58
N LEU A 34 4.47 2.54 -5.63
CA LEU A 34 3.63 3.73 -5.51
C LEU A 34 2.21 3.34 -5.10
N PRO A 35 1.56 4.12 -4.21
CA PRO A 35 0.13 3.95 -3.96
C PRO A 35 -0.68 4.29 -5.21
N ARG A 36 -1.86 3.67 -5.38
CA ARG A 36 -2.72 3.85 -6.57
C ARG A 36 -3.12 5.31 -6.85
N PHE A 37 -3.13 6.15 -5.82
CA PHE A 37 -3.47 7.57 -5.89
C PHE A 37 -2.23 8.47 -5.97
N ALA A 38 -1.04 7.93 -6.23
CA ALA A 38 0.18 8.71 -6.42
C ALA A 38 0.04 9.81 -7.49
N PRO A 39 -0.64 9.61 -8.63
CA PRO A 39 -0.87 10.69 -9.60
C PRO A 39 -1.60 11.89 -9.00
N LEU A 40 -2.61 11.64 -8.16
CA LEU A 40 -3.39 12.68 -7.47
C LEU A 40 -2.51 13.45 -6.47
N LEU A 41 -1.70 12.74 -5.69
CA LEU A 41 -0.80 13.36 -4.72
C LEU A 41 0.24 14.22 -5.44
N TRP A 42 0.80 13.71 -6.53
CA TRP A 42 1.82 14.41 -7.30
C TRP A 42 1.32 15.72 -7.90
N GLN A 43 0.10 15.70 -8.47
CA GLN A 43 -0.52 16.84 -9.11
C GLN A 43 -0.67 18.03 -8.15
N HIS A 44 -1.02 17.77 -6.89
CA HIS A 44 -1.31 18.82 -5.90
C HIS A 44 -0.15 19.13 -4.95
N ALA A 45 0.93 18.34 -4.99
CA ALA A 45 2.14 18.66 -4.25
C ALA A 45 2.75 19.97 -4.75
N LYS A 46 3.21 20.84 -3.83
CA LYS A 46 3.95 22.06 -4.17
C LYS A 46 5.41 21.80 -4.52
N LEU A 47 5.94 20.69 -3.99
CA LEU A 47 7.33 20.28 -4.14
C LEU A 47 7.37 18.75 -4.19
N ARG A 48 8.09 18.18 -5.16
CA ARG A 48 8.21 16.73 -5.37
C ARG A 48 9.67 16.30 -5.30
N LEU A 49 9.97 15.46 -4.32
CA LEU A 49 11.28 14.85 -4.12
C LEU A 49 11.19 13.36 -4.44
N CYS A 50 12.23 12.84 -5.08
CA CYS A 50 12.50 11.42 -5.13
C CYS A 50 13.72 11.12 -4.28
N ALA A 51 13.58 10.22 -3.31
CA ALA A 51 14.69 9.71 -2.53
C ALA A 51 15.39 8.62 -3.33
N ASP A 52 16.52 8.98 -3.95
CA ASP A 52 17.36 8.12 -4.78
C ASP A 52 16.53 7.18 -5.70
N GLY A 53 16.48 5.87 -5.40
CA GLY A 53 15.74 4.87 -6.18
C GLY A 53 14.22 5.10 -6.27
N GLY A 54 13.66 6.02 -5.50
CA GLY A 54 12.30 6.53 -5.67
C GLY A 54 12.05 7.12 -7.07
N ALA A 55 13.08 7.67 -7.72
CA ALA A 55 12.99 8.17 -9.08
C ALA A 55 12.70 7.05 -10.09
N ASN A 56 13.26 5.86 -9.87
CA ASN A 56 12.94 4.67 -10.67
C ASN A 56 11.45 4.34 -10.57
N ARG A 57 10.87 4.45 -9.36
CA ARG A 57 9.44 4.17 -9.12
C ARG A 57 8.56 5.12 -9.89
N VAL A 58 8.88 6.41 -9.88
CA VAL A 58 8.14 7.40 -10.69
C VAL A 58 8.25 7.08 -12.18
N PHE A 59 9.46 6.77 -12.66
CA PHE A 59 9.73 6.51 -14.07
C PHE A 59 9.02 5.25 -14.60
N ASP A 60 8.97 4.19 -13.78
CA ASP A 60 8.44 2.88 -14.16
C ASP A 60 6.93 2.75 -13.86
N GLU A 61 6.48 3.23 -12.70
CA GLU A 61 5.14 2.92 -12.17
C GLU A 61 4.10 3.99 -12.48
N MET A 62 4.45 5.27 -12.67
CA MET A 62 3.47 6.30 -13.08
C MET A 62 2.80 5.94 -14.42
N PRO A 63 3.53 5.46 -15.45
CA PRO A 63 2.89 4.97 -16.68
C PRO A 63 1.90 3.82 -16.45
N ALA A 64 2.24 2.91 -15.53
CA ALA A 64 1.37 1.77 -15.21
C ALA A 64 0.07 2.19 -14.48
N LEU A 65 0.09 3.33 -13.77
CA LEU A 65 -1.07 3.89 -13.08
C LEU A 65 -1.99 4.69 -14.02
N LEU A 66 -1.50 5.06 -15.21
CA LEU A 66 -2.21 5.87 -16.20
C LEU A 66 -2.12 5.20 -17.59
N PRO A 67 -2.69 3.98 -17.75
CA PRO A 67 -2.50 3.16 -18.94
C PRO A 67 -3.14 3.74 -20.21
N ASP A 68 -4.01 4.73 -20.06
CA ASP A 68 -4.71 5.39 -21.18
C ASP A 68 -3.86 6.48 -21.86
N GLU A 69 -2.67 6.76 -21.33
CA GLU A 69 -1.74 7.76 -21.87
C GLU A 69 -0.39 7.12 -22.25
N GLU A 70 0.30 7.73 -23.23
CA GLU A 70 1.60 7.24 -23.68
C GLU A 70 2.66 7.38 -22.58
N ALA A 71 3.46 6.33 -22.37
CA ALA A 71 4.42 6.25 -21.27
C ALA A 71 5.42 7.41 -21.25
N ASP A 72 5.88 7.86 -22.42
CA ASP A 72 6.83 8.97 -22.51
C ASP A 72 6.17 10.31 -22.17
N VAL A 73 4.90 10.52 -22.52
CA VAL A 73 4.14 11.71 -22.11
C VAL A 73 4.02 11.75 -20.58
N ILE A 74 3.73 10.60 -19.97
CA ILE A 74 3.62 10.45 -18.53
C ILE A 74 4.97 10.75 -17.86
N ARG A 75 6.07 10.14 -18.30
CA ARG A 75 7.40 10.38 -17.73
C ARG A 75 7.83 11.85 -17.81
N ASN A 76 7.52 12.54 -18.91
CA ASN A 76 7.79 13.97 -19.05
C ASN A 76 6.93 14.83 -18.11
N ARG A 77 5.66 14.45 -17.90
CA ARG A 77 4.72 15.15 -17.01
C ARG A 77 5.05 14.94 -15.52
N TYR A 78 5.44 13.73 -15.13
CA TYR A 78 5.76 13.36 -13.75
C TYR A 78 7.27 13.50 -13.46
N LYS A 79 7.79 14.71 -13.71
CA LYS A 79 9.18 15.08 -13.44
C LYS A 79 9.34 15.56 -11.99
N PRO A 80 10.24 14.98 -11.16
CA PRO A 80 10.51 15.47 -9.81
C PRO A 80 11.23 16.82 -9.85
N ASP A 81 11.01 17.64 -8.83
CA ASP A 81 11.73 18.90 -8.66
C ASP A 81 13.18 18.63 -8.21
N VAL A 82 13.34 17.65 -7.31
CA VAL A 82 14.63 17.23 -6.75
C VAL A 82 14.72 15.71 -6.68
N ILE A 83 15.90 15.17 -7.00
CA ILE A 83 16.31 13.80 -6.65
C ILE A 83 17.43 13.93 -5.62
N GLU A 84 17.28 13.27 -4.49
CA GLU A 84 18.20 13.40 -3.35
C GLU A 84 18.49 12.04 -2.72
N GLY A 85 19.75 11.81 -2.35
CA GLY A 85 20.24 10.56 -1.77
C GLY A 85 21.67 10.29 -2.19
N ASP A 86 22.17 9.08 -1.96
CA ASP A 86 23.54 8.70 -2.32
C ASP A 86 23.70 8.15 -3.76
N MET A 87 22.60 8.09 -4.51
CA MET A 87 22.54 7.66 -5.91
C MET A 87 22.94 6.19 -6.12
N ASP A 88 22.85 5.34 -5.09
CA ASP A 88 23.24 3.94 -5.14
C ASP A 88 22.15 3.02 -5.74
N SER A 89 20.90 3.47 -5.71
CA SER A 89 19.73 2.70 -6.14
C SER A 89 19.09 3.24 -7.41
N ILE A 90 19.23 4.53 -7.74
CA ILE A 90 18.75 5.09 -9.00
C ILE A 90 19.50 4.51 -10.19
N ARG A 91 18.78 4.14 -11.25
CA ARG A 91 19.42 3.64 -12.48
C ARG A 91 19.98 4.81 -13.28
N SER A 92 21.16 4.63 -13.88
CA SER A 92 21.84 5.70 -14.62
C SER A 92 20.99 6.30 -15.74
N GLU A 93 20.25 5.48 -16.49
CA GLU A 93 19.38 5.96 -17.56
C GLU A 93 18.18 6.78 -17.06
N VAL A 94 17.70 6.50 -15.84
CA VAL A 94 16.61 7.24 -15.20
C VAL A 94 17.12 8.57 -14.65
N LEU A 95 18.29 8.55 -14.01
CA LEU A 95 18.96 9.76 -13.54
C LEU A 95 19.24 10.72 -14.71
N ASP A 96 19.86 10.22 -15.78
CA ASP A 96 20.16 11.00 -16.99
C ASP A 96 18.89 11.59 -17.63
N PHE A 97 17.79 10.82 -17.65
CA PHE A 97 16.51 11.28 -18.18
C PHE A 97 16.01 12.50 -17.41
N TYR A 98 15.94 12.43 -16.08
CA TYR A 98 15.44 13.54 -15.27
C TYR A 98 16.39 14.74 -15.22
N ILE A 99 17.71 14.51 -15.26
CA ILE A 99 18.71 15.59 -15.41
C ILE A 99 18.46 16.37 -16.71
N LYS A 100 18.21 15.69 -17.83
CA LYS A 100 17.91 16.34 -19.13
C LYS A 100 16.61 17.15 -19.10
N LEU A 101 15.64 16.76 -18.26
CA LEU A 101 14.43 17.52 -18.01
C LEU A 101 14.63 18.68 -17.01
N GLY A 102 15.83 18.85 -16.46
CA GLY A 102 16.19 19.91 -15.53
C GLY A 102 15.78 19.64 -14.09
N THR A 103 15.73 18.38 -13.66
CA THR A 103 15.57 18.02 -12.24
C THR A 103 16.86 18.35 -11.49
N LYS A 104 16.76 18.95 -10.29
CA LYS A 104 17.92 19.18 -9.43
C LYS A 104 18.34 17.85 -8.80
N VAL A 105 19.63 17.54 -8.84
CA VAL A 105 20.20 16.35 -8.19
C VAL A 105 21.04 16.81 -7.01
N VAL A 106 20.81 16.22 -5.84
CA VAL A 106 21.56 16.46 -4.60
C VAL A 106 22.18 15.14 -4.18
N ASP A 107 23.48 15.02 -4.41
CA ASP A 107 24.27 13.83 -4.07
C ASP A 107 24.78 13.94 -2.63
N GLU A 108 24.28 13.04 -1.80
CA GLU A 108 24.56 12.93 -0.37
C GLU A 108 25.29 11.60 -0.07
N SER A 109 26.09 11.10 -1.00
CA SER A 109 26.89 9.88 -0.85
C SER A 109 27.93 9.94 0.28
N HIS A 110 28.29 11.15 0.71
CA HIS A 110 29.20 11.38 1.82
C HIS A 110 28.57 11.15 3.21
N ASP A 111 27.24 11.20 3.33
CA ASP A 111 26.51 10.93 4.57
C ASP A 111 25.95 9.50 4.56
N GLN A 112 26.57 8.63 5.36
CA GLN A 112 26.18 7.22 5.54
C GLN A 112 25.47 6.97 6.87
N ASP A 113 25.32 8.00 7.72
CA ASP A 113 24.69 7.89 9.03
C ASP A 113 23.18 8.15 8.96
N THR A 114 22.69 8.72 7.85
CA THR A 114 21.28 9.03 7.64
C THR A 114 20.69 8.36 6.40
N THR A 115 19.38 8.04 6.47
CA THR A 115 18.63 7.45 5.36
C THR A 115 18.23 8.51 4.33
N ASP A 116 17.93 8.10 3.09
CA ASP A 116 17.49 9.07 2.06
C ASP A 116 16.19 9.80 2.41
N LEU A 117 15.29 9.17 3.18
CA LEU A 117 14.13 9.87 3.72
C LEU A 117 14.55 10.99 4.69
N HIS A 118 15.52 10.72 5.56
CA HIS A 118 16.06 11.74 6.48
C HIS A 118 16.65 12.92 5.70
N LYS A 119 17.46 12.64 4.67
CA LYS A 119 18.06 13.64 3.77
C LYS A 119 16.99 14.50 3.11
N CYS A 120 16.01 13.88 2.46
CA CYS A 120 14.87 14.58 1.83
C CYS A 120 14.09 15.48 2.82
N VAL A 121 13.84 15.00 4.04
CA VAL A 121 13.11 15.80 5.05
C VAL A 121 13.98 16.97 5.54
N SER A 122 15.27 16.76 5.74
CA SER A 122 16.24 17.83 6.06
C SER A 122 16.29 18.87 4.95
N TYR A 123 16.35 18.46 3.68
CA TYR A 123 16.27 19.38 2.55
C TYR A 123 14.99 20.22 2.57
N ILE A 124 13.83 19.59 2.74
CA ILE A 124 12.56 20.34 2.82
C ILE A 124 12.58 21.33 3.98
N ARG A 125 13.09 20.92 5.16
CA ARG A 125 13.21 21.76 6.35
C ARG A 125 14.11 22.97 6.09
N ASP A 126 15.21 22.80 5.35
CA ASP A 126 16.24 23.83 5.22
C ASP A 126 15.96 24.79 4.05
N PHE A 127 15.25 24.33 3.00
CA PHE A 127 14.93 25.14 1.81
C PHE A 127 13.53 25.78 1.81
N THR A 128 12.73 25.56 2.85
CA THR A 128 11.40 26.19 3.02
C THR A 128 11.50 27.44 3.91
N SER A 129 10.72 28.50 3.66
CA SER A 129 10.68 29.68 4.54
C SER A 129 10.08 29.34 5.91
N ASP A 130 10.47 30.03 6.99
CA ASP A 130 9.96 29.71 8.35
C ASP A 130 8.43 29.85 8.47
N LEU A 131 7.82 30.79 7.73
CA LEU A 131 6.36 30.97 7.64
C LEU A 131 5.68 29.77 6.98
N ASP A 132 6.31 29.19 5.95
CA ASP A 132 5.78 28.01 5.25
C ASP A 132 6.02 26.70 6.02
N LYS A 133 7.12 26.59 6.78
CA LYS A 133 7.45 25.39 7.59
C LYS A 133 6.34 25.03 8.58
N SER A 134 5.73 26.03 9.23
CA SER A 134 4.68 25.82 10.22
C SER A 134 3.39 25.20 9.65
N ARG A 135 3.20 25.28 8.32
CA ARG A 135 1.99 24.81 7.61
C ARG A 135 2.26 23.70 6.59
N LEU A 136 3.53 23.38 6.33
CA LEU A 136 3.90 22.41 5.32
C LEU A 136 3.74 20.99 5.88
N CYS A 137 2.87 20.21 5.23
CA CYS A 137 2.81 18.77 5.44
C CYS A 137 3.76 18.06 4.47
N ILE A 138 4.44 17.01 4.91
CA ILE A 138 5.25 16.15 4.05
C ILE A 138 4.53 14.81 3.93
N LEU A 139 4.10 14.47 2.72
CA LEU A 139 3.58 13.15 2.39
C LEU A 139 4.73 12.28 1.88
N VAL A 140 4.84 11.05 2.39
CA VAL A 140 5.92 10.13 2.02
C VAL A 140 5.31 8.87 1.42
N ALA A 141 5.40 8.72 0.11
CA ALA A 141 4.95 7.54 -0.62
C ALA A 141 6.07 6.49 -0.69
N GLY A 142 5.69 5.20 -0.59
CA GLY A 142 6.66 4.10 -0.64
C GLY A 142 7.39 3.84 0.68
N ALA A 143 6.88 4.35 1.80
CA ALA A 143 7.51 4.18 3.11
C ALA A 143 7.26 2.81 3.78
N LEU A 144 6.33 2.01 3.25
CA LEU A 144 5.82 0.78 3.87
C LEU A 144 5.75 -0.36 2.84
N GLY A 145 5.86 -1.61 3.29
CA GLY A 145 5.68 -2.84 2.51
C GLY A 145 6.96 -3.43 1.92
N GLY A 146 8.13 -3.13 2.47
CA GLY A 146 9.46 -3.49 1.95
C GLY A 146 10.37 -4.17 2.97
N ARG A 147 11.64 -3.78 2.96
CA ARG A 147 12.63 -4.19 3.96
C ARG A 147 12.21 -3.64 5.33
N PHE A 148 12.06 -4.50 6.33
CA PHE A 148 11.55 -4.12 7.65
C PHE A 148 12.44 -3.10 8.36
N ASP A 149 13.76 -3.24 8.22
CA ASP A 149 14.73 -2.28 8.75
C ASP A 149 14.56 -0.88 8.13
N HIS A 150 14.24 -0.79 6.83
CA HIS A 150 13.92 0.48 6.17
C HIS A 150 12.61 1.07 6.68
N GLU A 151 11.58 0.24 6.90
CA GLU A 151 10.30 0.70 7.46
C GLU A 151 10.47 1.30 8.85
N ILE A 152 11.24 0.64 9.72
CA ILE A 152 11.58 1.17 11.04
C ILE A 152 12.45 2.43 10.93
N GLY A 153 13.37 2.49 9.96
CA GLY A 153 14.10 3.72 9.63
C GLY A 153 13.17 4.89 9.28
N ASN A 154 12.14 4.64 8.49
CA ASN A 154 11.14 5.65 8.13
C ASN A 154 10.32 6.12 9.35
N ILE A 155 9.95 5.20 10.24
CA ILE A 155 9.31 5.54 11.52
C ILE A 155 10.25 6.37 12.40
N ASN A 156 11.55 6.04 12.43
CA ASN A 156 12.54 6.79 13.18
C ASN A 156 12.69 8.23 12.66
N VAL A 157 12.53 8.48 11.36
CA VAL A 157 12.46 9.84 10.81
C VAL A 157 11.30 10.62 11.43
N LEU A 158 10.10 10.03 11.57
CA LEU A 158 8.99 10.72 12.25
C LEU A 158 9.38 11.15 13.67
N CYS A 159 10.06 10.28 14.40
CA CYS A 159 10.55 10.55 15.76
C CYS A 159 11.67 11.61 15.80
N GLY A 160 12.49 11.73 14.77
CA GLY A 160 13.55 12.74 14.66
C GLY A 160 13.02 14.14 14.32
N PHE A 161 11.92 14.21 13.58
CA PHE A 161 11.32 15.45 13.09
C PHE A 161 9.93 15.73 13.69
N LYS A 162 9.79 15.60 15.02
CA LYS A 162 8.50 15.68 15.74
C LYS A 162 7.73 16.99 15.53
N ASN A 163 8.43 18.07 15.22
CA ASN A 163 7.85 19.39 14.97
C ASN A 163 7.35 19.57 13.53
N MET A 164 7.57 18.58 12.66
CA MET A 164 7.12 18.60 11.27
C MET A 164 5.98 17.60 11.07
N ARG A 165 4.99 17.98 10.26
CA ARG A 165 3.86 17.12 9.94
C ARG A 165 4.20 16.17 8.80
N ILE A 166 4.77 15.02 9.15
CA ILE A 166 5.16 13.97 8.18
C ILE A 166 4.14 12.83 8.23
N ILE A 167 3.62 12.43 7.07
CA ILE A 167 2.64 11.35 6.92
C ILE A 167 3.21 10.30 5.97
N LEU A 168 3.47 9.11 6.48
CA LEU A 168 3.81 7.95 5.67
C LEU A 168 2.54 7.39 5.05
N ILE A 169 2.53 7.18 3.75
CA ILE A 169 1.35 6.73 3.03
C ILE A 169 1.65 5.54 2.11
N SER A 170 0.75 4.57 2.16
CA SER A 170 0.74 3.38 1.30
C SER A 170 -0.65 3.19 0.69
N ASP A 171 -0.83 2.12 -0.08
CA ASP A 171 -2.16 1.76 -0.62
C ASP A 171 -3.18 1.31 0.44
N ASP A 172 -2.68 0.89 1.61
CA ASP A 172 -3.45 0.21 2.65
C ASP A 172 -3.68 1.06 3.89
N CYS A 173 -2.74 1.95 4.23
CA CYS A 173 -2.81 2.77 5.43
C CYS A 173 -2.01 4.07 5.33
N LEU A 174 -2.33 4.99 6.25
CA LEU A 174 -1.51 6.15 6.58
C LEU A 174 -1.00 6.04 8.01
N ILE A 175 0.20 6.58 8.25
CA ILE A 175 0.86 6.61 9.56
C ILE A 175 1.45 8.00 9.80
N HIS A 176 1.26 8.57 10.98
CA HIS A 176 1.97 9.78 11.41
C HIS A 176 2.16 9.81 12.92
N LEU A 177 3.09 10.66 13.36
CA LEU A 177 3.37 10.87 14.78
C LEU A 177 2.35 11.83 15.41
N LEU A 178 1.97 11.54 16.65
CA LEU A 178 1.24 12.37 17.58
C LEU A 178 2.19 12.71 18.75
N PRO A 179 2.79 13.91 18.78
CA PRO A 179 3.69 14.31 19.87
C PRO A 179 3.00 14.32 21.25
N GLY A 180 3.68 13.78 22.26
CA GLY A 180 3.18 13.75 23.63
C GLY A 180 2.95 15.14 24.24
N GLY A 181 2.01 15.23 25.18
CA GLY A 181 1.66 16.46 25.89
C GLY A 181 0.77 17.43 25.11
N GLN A 182 0.33 17.05 23.90
CA GLN A 182 -0.60 17.83 23.07
C GLN A 182 -1.96 17.15 22.98
N ASN A 183 -3.00 17.93 22.70
CA ASN A 183 -4.32 17.41 22.35
C ASN A 183 -4.41 17.32 20.83
N HIS A 184 -4.75 16.14 20.32
CA HIS A 184 -4.91 15.90 18.89
C HIS A 184 -6.37 15.66 18.54
N GLU A 185 -6.81 16.30 17.47
CA GLU A 185 -8.13 16.09 16.88
C GLU A 185 -7.95 15.58 15.44
N ILE A 186 -8.35 14.34 15.20
CA ILE A 186 -8.18 13.65 13.92
C ILE A 186 -9.54 13.58 13.25
N HIS A 187 -9.71 14.37 12.19
CA HIS A 187 -10.91 14.34 11.36
C HIS A 187 -10.85 13.16 10.41
N ILE A 188 -11.74 12.21 10.65
CA ILE A 188 -11.94 11.02 9.84
C ILE A 188 -12.78 11.43 8.64
N LEU A 189 -12.32 11.08 7.45
CA LEU A 189 -13.08 11.24 6.21
C LEU A 189 -13.53 9.84 5.78
N PRO A 190 -14.74 9.39 6.16
CA PRO A 190 -15.16 8.01 5.95
C PRO A 190 -15.26 7.63 4.48
N SER A 191 -15.22 8.58 3.55
CA SER A 191 -15.15 8.31 2.10
C SER A 191 -13.80 7.73 1.67
N VAL A 192 -12.70 8.06 2.37
CA VAL A 192 -11.32 7.73 1.96
C VAL A 192 -10.54 6.92 3.00
N VAL A 193 -10.86 7.03 4.28
CA VAL A 193 -10.12 6.34 5.37
C VAL A 193 -11.06 5.57 6.30
N GLY A 194 -10.47 4.65 7.06
CA GLY A 194 -11.13 3.85 8.08
C GLY A 194 -11.91 2.63 7.55
N PRO A 195 -12.59 1.90 8.45
CA PRO A 195 -12.71 2.25 9.88
C PRO A 195 -11.53 1.77 10.73
N HIS A 196 -10.73 0.81 10.27
CA HIS A 196 -9.66 0.23 11.08
C HIS A 196 -8.53 1.22 11.36
N CYS A 197 -8.15 1.36 12.61
CA CYS A 197 -7.08 2.25 13.06
C CYS A 197 -6.31 1.66 14.25
N GLY A 198 -5.28 2.37 14.69
CA GLY A 198 -4.49 1.99 15.84
C GLY A 198 -3.62 3.11 16.40
N LEU A 199 -3.19 2.91 17.64
CA LEU A 199 -2.28 3.77 18.38
C LEU A 199 -1.12 2.92 18.92
N ILE A 200 0.10 3.36 18.63
CA ILE A 200 1.32 2.63 18.98
C ILE A 200 2.25 3.55 19.78
N PRO A 201 2.59 3.24 21.04
CA PRO A 201 3.54 4.03 21.80
C PRO A 201 4.94 3.83 21.21
N ILE A 202 5.63 4.91 20.87
CA ILE A 202 6.94 4.84 20.21
C ILE A 202 8.01 5.59 21.00
N GLY A 203 9.22 5.07 21.01
CA GLY A 203 10.36 5.59 21.79
C GLY A 203 10.28 5.27 23.29
N MET A 204 9.10 5.42 23.91
CA MET A 204 8.88 5.09 25.31
C MET A 204 7.42 4.69 25.60
N PRO A 205 7.16 3.95 26.70
CA PRO A 205 5.80 3.70 27.18
C PRO A 205 5.00 4.99 27.46
N SER A 206 3.73 5.02 27.05
CA SER A 206 2.76 5.99 27.56
C SER A 206 2.24 5.49 28.91
N LYS A 207 2.27 6.33 29.94
CA LYS A 207 1.66 6.02 31.23
C LYS A 207 0.17 6.30 31.23
N SER A 208 -0.27 7.29 30.46
CA SER A 208 -1.66 7.75 30.43
C SER A 208 -2.04 8.24 29.03
N THR A 209 -2.80 7.41 28.31
CA THR A 209 -3.46 7.78 27.05
C THR A 209 -4.98 7.81 27.25
N THR A 210 -5.62 8.88 26.75
CA THR A 210 -7.08 9.05 26.73
C THR A 210 -7.53 9.35 25.31
N THR A 211 -8.63 8.75 24.88
CA THR A 211 -9.20 8.97 23.54
C THR A 211 -10.71 9.11 23.55
N THR A 212 -11.26 9.76 22.52
CA THR A 212 -12.69 9.70 22.18
C THR A 212 -12.86 9.36 20.70
N GLY A 213 -14.07 8.97 20.28
CA GLY A 213 -14.37 8.67 18.88
C GLY A 213 -13.94 7.28 18.40
N LEU A 214 -13.30 6.47 19.23
CA LEU A 214 -12.92 5.09 18.94
C LEU A 214 -13.95 4.08 19.48
N GLN A 215 -14.08 2.91 18.85
CA GLN A 215 -14.87 1.79 19.36
C GLN A 215 -14.34 1.30 20.71
N TRP A 216 -13.03 1.28 20.88
CA TRP A 216 -12.38 1.02 22.16
C TRP A 216 -11.60 2.26 22.58
N ASN A 217 -12.30 3.18 23.23
CA ASN A 217 -11.68 4.38 23.79
C ASN A 217 -10.79 4.04 24.98
N LEU A 218 -9.71 4.81 25.13
CA LEU A 218 -8.79 4.73 26.26
C LEU A 218 -9.15 5.80 27.29
N ASN A 219 -8.95 5.50 28.56
CA ASN A 219 -9.19 6.43 29.66
C ASN A 219 -8.05 6.33 30.66
N GLY A 220 -7.08 7.23 30.57
CA GLY A 220 -5.86 7.21 31.37
C GLY A 220 -5.10 5.89 31.29
N THR A 221 -5.13 5.23 30.12
CA THR A 221 -4.66 3.86 29.96
C THR A 221 -3.18 3.82 29.59
N LYS A 222 -2.41 2.95 30.25
CA LYS A 222 -1.00 2.71 29.95
C LYS A 222 -0.84 1.92 28.64
N MET A 223 0.10 2.32 27.79
CA MET A 223 0.44 1.63 26.55
C MET A 223 1.95 1.40 26.44
N GLN A 224 2.36 0.19 26.03
CA GLN A 224 3.77 -0.15 25.82
C GLN A 224 3.94 -1.38 24.93
N PHE A 225 5.09 -1.50 24.26
CA PHE A 225 5.52 -2.78 23.68
C PHE A 225 5.68 -3.84 24.78
N GLY A 226 5.29 -5.08 24.46
CA GLY A 226 5.16 -6.17 25.45
C GLY A 226 3.94 -6.05 26.38
N GLY A 227 3.13 -5.00 26.19
CA GLY A 227 1.86 -4.80 26.89
C GLY A 227 0.77 -4.36 25.91
N LEU A 228 -0.09 -3.42 26.33
CA LEU A 228 -1.13 -2.90 25.47
C LEU A 228 -0.57 -2.01 24.37
N ILE A 229 -0.91 -2.37 23.13
CA ILE A 229 -0.85 -1.52 21.94
C ILE A 229 -2.26 -1.54 21.35
N SER A 230 -2.82 -0.39 20.99
CA SER A 230 -4.18 -0.32 20.43
C SER A 230 -4.10 -0.68 18.95
N THR A 231 -4.13 -1.96 18.64
CA THR A 231 -4.20 -2.46 17.25
C THR A 231 -5.61 -2.94 16.94
N SER A 232 -5.99 -2.88 15.65
CA SER A 232 -7.32 -3.28 15.18
C SER A 232 -8.49 -2.51 15.84
N ASN A 233 -8.25 -1.26 16.25
CA ASN A 233 -9.31 -0.38 16.73
C ASN A 233 -10.19 0.09 15.55
N ILE A 234 -11.33 0.70 15.84
CA ILE A 234 -12.27 1.22 14.84
C ILE A 234 -12.54 2.69 15.17
N ALA A 235 -12.30 3.58 14.21
CA ALA A 235 -12.82 4.95 14.27
C ALA A 235 -14.34 4.92 14.07
N LYS A 236 -15.09 5.31 15.10
CA LYS A 236 -16.56 5.32 15.09
C LYS A 236 -17.14 6.67 14.69
N ASP A 237 -16.54 7.72 15.21
CA ASP A 237 -17.01 9.09 15.02
C ASP A 237 -16.21 9.76 13.90
N ASP A 238 -16.77 10.82 13.32
CA ASP A 238 -16.07 11.63 12.30
C ASP A 238 -14.86 12.38 12.89
N THR A 239 -14.79 12.49 14.21
CA THR A 239 -13.67 13.09 14.92
C THR A 239 -13.18 12.15 16.02
N VAL A 240 -11.89 11.80 15.96
CA VAL A 240 -11.18 11.07 17.01
C VAL A 240 -10.30 12.03 17.79
N THR A 241 -10.41 12.05 19.12
CA THR A 241 -9.47 12.80 19.96
C THR A 241 -8.46 11.88 20.61
N VAL A 242 -7.22 12.33 20.70
CA VAL A 242 -6.13 11.60 21.34
C VAL A 242 -5.31 12.55 22.20
N HIS A 243 -5.12 12.19 23.46
CA HIS A 243 -4.19 12.84 24.37
C HIS A 243 -3.32 11.78 25.05
N SER A 244 -2.01 12.01 25.09
CA SER A 244 -1.04 11.09 25.67
C SER A 244 0.11 11.84 26.33
N ASP A 245 0.68 11.27 27.39
CA ASP A 245 1.88 11.78 28.06
C ASP A 245 3.18 11.49 27.29
N SER A 246 3.14 10.61 26.28
CA SER A 246 4.27 10.29 25.40
C SER A 246 3.86 10.29 23.93
N ASP A 247 4.84 10.28 23.04
CA ASP A 247 4.59 10.21 21.60
C ASP A 247 3.90 8.89 21.22
N LEU A 248 2.91 9.01 20.33
CA LEU A 248 2.20 7.87 19.76
C LEU A 248 2.27 7.92 18.22
N LEU A 249 2.36 6.78 17.57
CA LEU A 249 2.04 6.65 16.15
C LEU A 249 0.54 6.41 16.01
N TRP A 250 -0.11 7.26 15.22
CA TRP A 250 -1.45 6.99 14.72
C TRP A 250 -1.35 6.25 13.39
N THR A 251 -2.14 5.20 13.24
CA THR A 251 -2.33 4.52 11.96
C THR A 251 -3.81 4.37 11.66
N ILE A 252 -4.20 4.58 10.41
CA ILE A 252 -5.57 4.30 9.96
C ILE A 252 -5.53 3.72 8.55
N SER A 253 -6.39 2.73 8.32
CA SER A 253 -6.59 2.09 7.02
C SER A 253 -7.09 3.11 6.00
N ILE A 254 -6.63 2.96 4.77
CA ILE A 254 -7.15 3.70 3.62
C ILE A 254 -8.17 2.82 2.92
N LYS A 255 -9.35 3.38 2.64
CA LYS A 255 -10.38 2.65 1.92
C LYS A 255 -9.89 2.34 0.52
N LYS A 256 -9.89 1.05 0.21
CA LYS A 256 -9.79 0.60 -1.17
C LYS A 256 -11.01 1.14 -1.89
N SER A 257 -10.79 1.88 -2.97
CA SER A 257 -11.88 2.38 -3.80
C SER A 257 -12.80 1.20 -4.10
N GLN A 258 -14.12 1.41 -3.92
CA GLN A 258 -15.11 0.45 -4.40
C GLN A 258 -15.07 0.28 -5.92
N ASP A 259 -14.18 1.02 -6.61
CA ASP A 259 -13.68 0.80 -7.98
C ASP A 259 -12.94 -0.54 -8.19
N ARG A 260 -13.17 -1.50 -7.29
CA ARG A 260 -13.33 -2.90 -7.73
C ARG A 260 -14.43 -3.09 -8.78
N LEU A 261 -15.22 -2.06 -9.15
CA LEU A 261 -16.12 -1.99 -10.31
C LEU A 261 -15.45 -1.48 -11.62
N HIS A 262 -14.25 -0.90 -11.62
CA HIS A 262 -13.62 -0.48 -12.89
C HIS A 262 -12.75 -1.55 -13.54
N CYS A 263 -12.15 -2.46 -12.76
CA CYS A 263 -11.63 -3.73 -13.31
C CYS A 263 -12.74 -4.76 -13.59
N GLN A 264 -13.99 -4.46 -13.21
CA GLN A 264 -15.13 -5.11 -13.80
C GLN A 264 -15.29 -4.68 -15.27
N HIS A 265 -15.10 -3.42 -15.66
CA HIS A 265 -15.40 -3.02 -17.04
C HIS A 265 -14.56 -3.70 -18.14
N HIS A 266 -13.28 -4.03 -17.91
CA HIS A 266 -12.49 -4.81 -18.88
C HIS A 266 -12.69 -6.33 -18.79
N SER A 267 -13.31 -6.83 -17.72
CA SER A 267 -13.73 -8.23 -17.59
C SER A 267 -15.22 -8.44 -17.97
N TYR A 268 -16.03 -7.39 -17.99
CA TYR A 268 -17.49 -7.46 -18.00
C TYR A 268 -18.08 -7.49 -19.41
N ASN A 269 -17.26 -7.21 -20.43
CA ASN A 269 -17.64 -7.56 -21.80
C ASN A 269 -17.50 -9.06 -22.10
N PHE A 270 -16.86 -9.87 -21.23
CA PHE A 270 -16.79 -11.32 -21.39
C PHE A 270 -17.89 -12.09 -20.63
N PHE A 271 -18.49 -11.48 -19.59
CA PHE A 271 -19.51 -12.11 -18.74
C PHE A 271 -20.86 -11.37 -18.80
N LYS A 272 -21.27 -10.89 -19.97
CA LYS A 272 -22.71 -10.76 -20.23
C LYS A 272 -23.32 -12.16 -20.11
N PRO A 273 -24.56 -12.31 -19.59
CA PRO A 273 -25.21 -13.61 -19.55
C PRO A 273 -25.27 -14.15 -20.98
N PHE A 274 -24.46 -15.16 -21.28
CA PHE A 274 -24.61 -15.90 -22.50
C PHE A 274 -26.01 -16.51 -22.44
N ARG A 275 -26.88 -16.07 -23.35
CA ARG A 275 -28.18 -16.71 -23.57
C ARG A 275 -27.91 -18.18 -23.88
N SER A 276 -28.12 -19.08 -22.91
CA SER A 276 -28.24 -20.55 -23.03
C SER A 276 -27.31 -21.33 -24.00
N ASN A 277 -26.28 -20.71 -24.57
CA ASN A 277 -25.36 -21.17 -25.60
C ASN A 277 -24.06 -20.34 -25.49
N ALA A 278 -23.35 -20.47 -24.36
CA ALA A 278 -22.03 -19.85 -24.20
C ALA A 278 -21.00 -20.57 -25.11
N PRO A 279 -20.19 -19.84 -25.91
CA PRO A 279 -19.14 -20.45 -26.74
C PRO A 279 -17.92 -20.91 -25.93
N TYR A 280 -17.86 -20.58 -24.63
CA TYR A 280 -16.76 -20.93 -23.74
C TYR A 280 -17.28 -21.56 -22.46
N LYS A 281 -16.61 -22.62 -22.03
CA LYS A 281 -16.86 -23.29 -20.75
C LYS A 281 -15.93 -22.71 -19.67
N LEU A 282 -16.49 -22.23 -18.57
CA LEU A 282 -15.70 -21.70 -17.45
C LEU A 282 -15.16 -22.84 -16.57
N ILE A 283 -13.84 -22.87 -16.39
CA ILE A 283 -13.16 -23.83 -15.52
C ILE A 283 -12.27 -23.04 -14.55
N ILE A 284 -12.50 -23.24 -13.25
CA ILE A 284 -11.79 -22.55 -12.18
C ILE A 284 -10.90 -23.58 -11.50
N LEU A 285 -9.59 -23.32 -11.54
CA LEU A 285 -8.58 -24.21 -10.98
C LEU A 285 -7.91 -23.55 -9.78
N HIS A 286 -7.81 -24.29 -8.68
CA HIS A 286 -7.10 -23.83 -7.47
C HIS A 286 -5.93 -24.75 -7.15
N ALA A 287 -4.73 -24.18 -7.06
CA ALA A 287 -3.53 -24.89 -6.63
C ALA A 287 -3.47 -24.92 -5.11
N ARG A 288 -3.48 -26.12 -4.54
CA ARG A 288 -3.15 -26.36 -3.14
C ARG A 288 -1.66 -26.71 -3.04
N PRO A 289 -0.82 -25.90 -2.37
CA PRO A 289 0.56 -26.29 -2.08
C PRO A 289 0.57 -27.55 -1.21
N THR A 290 1.63 -28.36 -1.31
CA THR A 290 1.86 -29.45 -0.35
C THR A 290 2.46 -28.90 0.93
N ALA A 291 2.23 -29.53 2.09
CA ALA A 291 2.84 -29.11 3.35
C ALA A 291 4.37 -28.96 3.26
N ALA A 292 5.04 -29.86 2.52
CA ALA A 292 6.47 -29.76 2.25
C ALA A 292 6.85 -28.45 1.51
N SER A 293 6.10 -28.08 0.47
CA SER A 293 6.34 -26.83 -0.27
C SER A 293 6.00 -25.56 0.53
N ALA A 294 5.06 -25.65 1.48
CA ALA A 294 4.68 -24.54 2.35
C ALA A 294 5.72 -24.30 3.47
N MET A 295 6.30 -25.37 4.02
CA MET A 295 7.30 -25.33 5.10
C MET A 295 8.67 -24.83 4.65
N VAL A 296 9.08 -25.03 3.39
CA VAL A 296 10.36 -24.52 2.82
C VAL A 296 10.49 -22.99 2.93
N ARG A 297 9.38 -22.26 3.15
CA ARG A 297 9.36 -20.81 3.35
C ARG A 297 9.50 -20.37 4.81
N LEU A 298 9.58 -21.31 5.75
CA LEU A 298 9.78 -21.03 7.18
C LEU A 298 11.24 -21.36 7.56
N PRO A 299 11.91 -20.52 8.36
CA PRO A 299 13.30 -20.74 8.79
C PRO A 299 13.35 -21.76 9.95
N LEU A 300 12.79 -22.95 9.74
CA LEU A 300 12.74 -24.01 10.76
C LEU A 300 13.69 -25.15 10.41
N ASP A 301 14.32 -25.70 11.45
CA ASP A 301 15.18 -26.88 11.38
C ASP A 301 14.41 -28.06 10.73
N PRO A 302 14.96 -28.70 9.67
CA PRO A 302 14.34 -29.83 8.98
C PRO A 302 13.88 -30.97 9.91
N TYR A 303 14.51 -31.13 11.08
CA TYR A 303 14.20 -32.19 12.03
C TYR A 303 13.03 -31.87 12.99
N LEU A 304 12.65 -30.59 13.13
CA LEU A 304 11.53 -30.17 14.00
C LEU A 304 10.17 -30.11 13.28
N GLY A 305 10.12 -30.22 11.95
CA GLY A 305 8.90 -30.06 11.16
C GLY A 305 7.96 -31.27 11.14
N ALA A 306 8.46 -32.47 11.41
CA ALA A 306 7.70 -33.73 11.26
C ALA A 306 6.39 -33.81 12.07
N PRO A 307 6.29 -33.31 13.33
CA PRO A 307 5.05 -33.36 14.10
C PRO A 307 3.97 -32.38 13.59
N VAL A 308 4.37 -31.31 12.89
CA VAL A 308 3.47 -30.21 12.48
C VAL A 308 2.93 -30.39 11.07
N MET A 309 3.57 -31.24 10.26
CA MET A 309 3.19 -31.54 8.87
C MET A 309 1.71 -31.95 8.69
N PRO A 310 1.12 -32.84 9.52
CA PRO A 310 -0.28 -33.21 9.38
C PRO A 310 -1.24 -32.04 9.64
N HIS A 311 -0.89 -31.14 10.56
CA HIS A 311 -1.69 -29.95 10.88
C HIS A 311 -1.69 -28.94 9.73
N VAL A 312 -0.51 -28.65 9.18
CA VAL A 312 -0.38 -27.75 8.01
C VAL A 312 -1.11 -28.33 6.80
N GLU A 313 -1.01 -29.63 6.54
CA GLU A 313 -1.74 -30.28 5.44
C GLU A 313 -3.26 -30.18 5.63
N ASN A 314 -3.76 -30.35 6.86
CA ASN A 314 -5.18 -30.22 7.17
C ASN A 314 -5.69 -28.78 7.01
N ASP A 315 -4.91 -27.78 7.43
CA ASP A 315 -5.26 -26.37 7.26
C ASP A 315 -5.26 -25.97 5.78
N LEU A 316 -4.27 -26.41 5.00
CA LEU A 316 -4.23 -26.19 3.56
C LEU A 316 -5.44 -26.82 2.86
N LYS A 317 -5.85 -28.04 3.25
CA LYS A 317 -7.07 -28.69 2.74
C LYS A 317 -8.33 -27.89 3.09
N ARG A 318 -8.43 -27.41 4.34
CA ARG A 318 -9.56 -26.61 4.81
C ARG A 318 -9.67 -25.30 4.03
N GLN A 319 -8.58 -24.58 3.86
CA GLN A 319 -8.54 -23.33 3.08
C GLN A 319 -8.94 -23.58 1.61
N ALA A 320 -8.40 -24.62 0.98
CA ALA A 320 -8.73 -24.94 -0.41
C ALA A 320 -10.23 -25.27 -0.58
N THR A 321 -10.82 -25.97 0.38
CA THR A 321 -12.25 -26.30 0.39
C THR A 321 -13.11 -25.04 0.52
N GLN A 322 -12.78 -24.14 1.45
CA GLN A 322 -13.47 -22.86 1.62
C GLN A 322 -13.41 -22.00 0.36
N VAL A 323 -12.26 -21.96 -0.32
CA VAL A 323 -12.10 -21.24 -1.59
C VAL A 323 -13.03 -21.84 -2.65
N ALA A 324 -13.12 -23.16 -2.76
CA ALA A 324 -13.99 -23.82 -3.73
C ALA A 324 -15.48 -23.59 -3.43
N GLU A 325 -15.91 -23.65 -2.16
CA GLU A 325 -17.28 -23.36 -1.75
C GLU A 325 -17.67 -21.92 -2.09
N LYS A 326 -16.85 -20.95 -1.67
CA LYS A 326 -17.08 -19.53 -1.97
C LYS A 326 -17.11 -19.24 -3.46
N THR A 327 -16.28 -19.95 -4.23
CA THR A 327 -16.28 -19.84 -5.70
C THR A 327 -17.61 -20.33 -6.29
N LYS A 328 -18.13 -21.47 -5.82
CA LYS A 328 -19.43 -21.99 -6.25
C LYS A 328 -20.57 -21.03 -5.91
N GLU A 329 -20.57 -20.47 -4.69
CA GLU A 329 -21.54 -19.44 -4.28
C GLU A 329 -21.53 -18.24 -5.22
N ILE A 330 -20.33 -17.74 -5.58
CA ILE A 330 -20.18 -16.63 -6.52
C ILE A 330 -20.72 -17.02 -7.91
N CYS A 331 -20.42 -18.22 -8.42
CA CYS A 331 -20.92 -18.67 -9.72
C CYS A 331 -22.46 -18.74 -9.73
N SER A 332 -23.06 -19.32 -8.70
CA SER A 332 -24.51 -19.39 -8.53
C SER A 332 -25.15 -18.00 -8.46
N SER A 333 -24.55 -17.07 -7.71
CA SER A 333 -25.03 -15.68 -7.62
C SER A 333 -25.02 -14.93 -8.95
N LYS A 334 -24.28 -15.43 -9.94
CA LYS A 334 -24.15 -14.87 -11.29
C LYS A 334 -24.86 -15.71 -12.36
N SER A 335 -25.67 -16.70 -11.95
CA SER A 335 -26.38 -17.62 -12.86
C SER A 335 -25.44 -18.44 -13.77
N LEU A 336 -24.21 -18.69 -13.33
CA LEU A 336 -23.23 -19.56 -14.02
C LEU A 336 -23.31 -20.98 -13.43
N ASN A 337 -24.29 -21.75 -13.88
CA ASN A 337 -24.57 -23.08 -13.33
C ASN A 337 -23.68 -24.19 -13.91
N ASP A 338 -22.90 -23.89 -14.96
CA ASP A 338 -22.07 -24.83 -15.71
C ASP A 338 -20.56 -24.72 -15.38
N ALA A 339 -20.19 -23.82 -14.46
CA ALA A 339 -18.80 -23.62 -14.04
C ALA A 339 -18.25 -24.82 -13.27
N GLN A 340 -17.07 -25.31 -13.68
CA GLN A 340 -16.38 -26.40 -12.99
C GLN A 340 -15.29 -25.86 -12.07
N VAL A 341 -15.22 -26.36 -10.83
CA VAL A 341 -14.18 -26.01 -9.86
C VAL A 341 -13.35 -27.25 -9.53
N GLU A 342 -12.04 -27.21 -9.79
CA GLU A 342 -11.10 -28.30 -9.49
C GLU A 342 -9.97 -27.81 -8.58
N ILE A 343 -9.71 -28.54 -7.49
CA ILE A 343 -8.56 -28.32 -6.61
C ILE A 343 -7.49 -29.35 -6.97
N ARG A 344 -6.24 -28.91 -7.07
CA ARG A 344 -5.10 -29.76 -7.41
C ARG A 344 -3.93 -29.53 -6.48
N ASP A 345 -3.35 -30.61 -5.99
CA ASP A 345 -2.18 -30.61 -5.12
C ASP A 345 -0.91 -30.44 -5.96
N CYS A 346 -0.56 -29.18 -6.24
CA CYS A 346 0.57 -28.85 -7.08
C CYS A 346 1.01 -27.40 -6.88
N HIS A 347 2.21 -27.08 -7.38
CA HIS A 347 2.62 -25.68 -7.47
C HIS A 347 1.81 -24.98 -8.58
N GLY A 348 1.41 -23.71 -8.33
CA GLY A 348 0.65 -22.91 -9.29
C GLY A 348 1.19 -22.93 -10.74
N ARG A 349 2.52 -22.95 -10.95
CA ARG A 349 3.12 -23.05 -12.30
C ARG A 349 2.70 -24.34 -13.03
N ASN A 350 2.68 -25.47 -12.33
CA ASN A 350 2.31 -26.77 -12.91
C ASN A 350 0.81 -26.85 -13.18
N LEU A 351 -0.01 -26.18 -12.35
CA LEU A 351 -1.44 -26.08 -12.59
C LEU A 351 -1.76 -25.36 -13.90
N LEU A 352 -0.99 -24.32 -14.26
CA LEU A 352 -1.16 -23.61 -15.52
C LEU A 352 -0.86 -24.50 -16.73
N CYS A 353 0.22 -25.28 -16.69
CA CYS A 353 0.54 -26.23 -17.76
C CYS A 353 -0.57 -27.28 -17.90
N HIS A 354 -0.98 -27.90 -16.79
CA HIS A 354 -2.08 -28.85 -16.78
C HIS A 354 -3.40 -28.26 -17.30
N ALA A 355 -3.68 -26.98 -17.02
CA ALA A 355 -4.88 -26.30 -17.52
C ALA A 355 -4.88 -26.21 -19.05
N VAL A 356 -3.73 -25.88 -19.64
CA VAL A 356 -3.56 -25.81 -21.10
C VAL A 356 -3.68 -27.21 -21.71
N ASP A 357 -3.00 -28.21 -21.14
CA ASP A 357 -2.96 -29.56 -21.70
C ASP A 357 -4.30 -30.29 -21.60
N LYS A 358 -4.97 -30.21 -20.43
CA LYS A 358 -6.21 -30.95 -20.17
C LYS A 358 -7.44 -30.30 -20.81
N TYR A 359 -7.52 -28.98 -20.80
CA TYR A 359 -8.71 -28.24 -21.20
C TYR A 359 -8.58 -27.51 -22.53
N ASN A 360 -7.40 -27.58 -23.17
CA ASN A 360 -7.09 -26.88 -24.40
C ASN A 360 -7.49 -25.40 -24.33
N ALA A 361 -7.19 -24.78 -23.18
CA ALA A 361 -7.76 -23.50 -22.77
C ALA A 361 -7.37 -22.38 -23.76
N SER A 362 -8.36 -21.73 -24.37
CA SER A 362 -8.12 -20.63 -25.32
C SER A 362 -7.67 -19.35 -24.62
N ILE A 363 -8.06 -19.17 -23.35
CA ILE A 363 -7.76 -18.01 -22.51
C ILE A 363 -7.43 -18.51 -21.11
N LEU A 364 -6.31 -18.04 -20.55
CA LEU A 364 -5.91 -18.34 -19.18
C LEU A 364 -5.94 -17.08 -18.32
N VAL A 365 -6.69 -17.13 -17.22
CA VAL A 365 -6.82 -16.06 -16.22
C VAL A 365 -6.17 -16.53 -14.93
N VAL A 366 -5.14 -15.83 -14.46
CA VAL A 366 -4.35 -16.24 -13.29
C VAL A 366 -4.53 -15.23 -12.15
N GLY A 367 -5.07 -15.70 -11.03
CA GLY A 367 -5.20 -14.93 -9.80
C GLY A 367 -3.83 -14.64 -9.16
N SER A 368 -3.73 -13.56 -8.39
CA SER A 368 -2.49 -13.19 -7.71
C SER A 368 -2.56 -13.47 -6.21
N HIS A 369 -1.43 -13.90 -5.63
CA HIS A 369 -1.23 -13.98 -4.18
C HIS A 369 -1.01 -12.57 -3.62
N GLY A 370 -2.10 -11.83 -3.35
CA GLY A 370 -2.05 -10.53 -2.65
C GLY A 370 -1.66 -9.31 -3.51
N TYR A 371 -1.48 -9.47 -4.81
CA TYR A 371 -1.16 -8.40 -5.79
C TYR A 371 -2.35 -8.12 -6.74
N GLY A 372 -3.54 -7.80 -6.22
CA GLY A 372 -4.71 -7.53 -7.08
C GLY A 372 -5.20 -8.72 -7.91
N ALA A 373 -6.22 -8.53 -8.76
CA ALA A 373 -7.01 -9.64 -9.30
C ALA A 373 -6.38 -10.43 -10.47
N LEU A 374 -5.35 -9.93 -11.15
CA LEU A 374 -4.84 -10.51 -12.39
C LEU A 374 -3.34 -10.23 -12.55
N LYS A 375 -2.53 -11.28 -12.75
CA LYS A 375 -1.11 -11.08 -13.07
C LYS A 375 -0.86 -10.98 -14.57
N ARG A 376 -1.56 -11.78 -15.40
CA ARG A 376 -1.44 -11.82 -16.88
C ARG A 376 -2.71 -12.43 -17.49
N LEU A 377 -3.25 -11.82 -18.55
CA LEU A 377 -4.11 -12.51 -19.52
C LEU A 377 -3.19 -13.00 -20.63
N LYS A 378 -3.14 -14.31 -20.88
CA LYS A 378 -2.40 -14.86 -22.02
C LYS A 378 -3.37 -15.57 -22.97
N ARG A 379 -3.29 -15.23 -24.25
CA ARG A 379 -3.84 -16.06 -25.33
C ARG A 379 -2.93 -17.28 -25.42
N ALA A 380 -3.50 -18.47 -25.30
CA ALA A 380 -2.73 -19.68 -25.53
C ALA A 380 -2.49 -19.81 -27.03
N THR A 381 -1.31 -19.44 -27.51
CA THR A 381 -0.84 -19.81 -28.84
C THR A 381 -0.05 -21.11 -28.70
N ARG A 382 -0.51 -22.17 -29.39
CA ARG A 382 0.39 -23.27 -29.73
C ARG A 382 1.38 -22.71 -30.74
N GLU A 383 2.65 -22.62 -30.37
CA GLU A 383 3.70 -22.74 -31.39
C GLU A 383 3.70 -24.22 -31.77
N ASP A 384 3.33 -24.52 -33.01
CA ASP A 384 3.46 -25.86 -33.55
C ASP A 384 4.96 -26.16 -33.75
N ASN A 385 5.39 -27.24 -33.11
CA ASN A 385 6.70 -27.93 -33.12
C ASN A 385 7.84 -27.36 -32.26
#